data_AF-A0A843DXE8-F1
#
_entry.id   AF-A0A843DXE8-F1
#
_cell.length_a   1.000
_cell.length_b   1.000
_cell.length_c   1.000
_cell.angle_alpha   90.00
_cell.angle_beta   90.00
_cell.angle_gamma   90.00
#
_symmetry.space_group_name_H-M   'P 1'
#
loop_
_entity.id
_entity.type
_entity.pdbx_description
1 polymer ?
#
loop_
_entity_poly.entity_id
_entity_poly.type
_entity_poly.pdbx_seq_one_letter_code
_entity_poly.pdbx_strand_id
1 'polypeptide(L)'
;MVSKCREGIGHPTFLQQLSTSNDPNKVLENLRAEYKLGYHKAAKMAEIATWASVWAVTDLDPEILSNANIRPFPSVADAVAEALKENPKARVIVLMDGSVTIPRVE
;
A
#
# COMPACT_ATOMS: atom_id res chain seq x y z
N MET A 1 5.67 -3.73 -0.39
CA MET A 1 5.38 -4.57 0.80
C MET A 1 5.43 -6.03 0.40
N VAL A 2 5.85 -6.91 1.31
CA VAL A 2 5.89 -8.37 1.08
C VAL A 2 5.15 -9.03 2.24
N SER A 3 4.00 -9.64 1.96
CA SER A 3 3.20 -10.35 2.96
C SER A 3 2.26 -11.33 2.28
N LYS A 4 2.25 -12.58 2.73
CA LYS A 4 1.39 -13.62 2.14
C LYS A 4 -0.11 -13.35 2.35
N CYS A 5 -0.49 -12.63 3.42
CA CYS A 5 -1.89 -12.35 3.76
C CYS A 5 -2.77 -13.63 3.78
N ARG A 6 -2.32 -14.67 4.49
CA ARG A 6 -2.92 -16.03 4.48
C ARG A 6 -4.40 -16.06 4.84
N GLU A 7 -4.85 -15.11 5.66
CA GLU A 7 -6.23 -14.98 6.14
C GLU A 7 -7.03 -13.94 5.33
N GLY A 8 -6.49 -13.48 4.20
CA GLY A 8 -7.11 -12.48 3.35
C GLY A 8 -6.90 -11.05 3.84
N ILE A 9 -7.91 -10.21 3.61
CA ILE A 9 -7.85 -8.76 3.79
C ILE A 9 -8.10 -8.30 5.24
N GLY A 10 -8.42 -9.23 6.15
CA GLY A 10 -8.88 -8.90 7.50
C GLY A 10 -10.26 -8.24 7.49
N HIS A 11 -10.47 -7.26 8.37
CA HIS A 11 -11.76 -6.56 8.44
C HIS A 11 -11.97 -5.65 7.21
N PRO A 12 -13.13 -5.74 6.52
CA PRO A 12 -13.32 -5.13 5.20
C PRO A 12 -13.26 -3.59 5.20
N THR A 13 -13.57 -2.95 6.34
CA THR A 13 -13.63 -1.49 6.47
C THR A 13 -12.41 -0.76 5.92
N PHE A 14 -11.20 -1.24 6.19
CA PHE A 14 -9.98 -0.59 5.72
C PHE A 14 -9.93 -0.55 4.19
N LEU A 15 -10.12 -1.71 3.57
CA LEU A 15 -10.02 -1.87 2.13
C LEU A 15 -11.17 -1.16 1.41
N GLN A 16 -12.40 -1.29 1.93
CA GLN A 16 -13.57 -0.61 1.40
C GLN A 16 -13.36 0.90 1.30
N GLN A 17 -12.75 1.52 2.32
CA GLN A 17 -12.46 2.96 2.30
C GLN A 17 -11.38 3.32 1.28
N LEU A 18 -10.29 2.55 1.24
CA LEU A 18 -9.21 2.76 0.27
C LEU A 18 -9.67 2.59 -1.18
N SER A 19 -10.69 1.75 -1.40
CA SER A 19 -11.24 1.47 -2.72
C SER A 19 -12.41 2.36 -3.14
N THR A 20 -12.66 3.46 -2.42
CA THR A 20 -13.70 4.42 -2.82
C THR A 20 -13.32 5.24 -4.06
N SER A 21 -12.03 5.31 -4.39
CA SER A 21 -11.52 5.98 -5.60
C SER A 21 -10.10 5.54 -5.95
N ASN A 22 -9.78 5.57 -7.24
CA ASN A 22 -8.41 5.44 -7.75
C ASN A 22 -7.62 6.77 -7.70
N ASP A 23 -8.23 7.85 -7.19
CA ASP A 23 -7.52 9.09 -6.86
C ASP A 23 -7.33 9.14 -5.33
N PRO A 24 -6.08 8.99 -4.83
CA PRO A 24 -5.79 9.05 -3.41
C PRO A 24 -6.26 10.34 -2.73
N ASN A 25 -6.29 11.48 -3.44
CA ASN A 25 -6.78 12.73 -2.89
C ASN A 25 -8.29 12.66 -2.63
N LYS A 26 -9.05 12.07 -3.56
CA LYS A 26 -10.48 11.86 -3.39
C LYS A 26 -10.80 10.87 -2.26
N VAL A 27 -9.98 9.84 -2.08
CA VAL A 27 -10.08 8.93 -0.92
C VAL A 27 -9.90 9.71 0.40
N LEU A 28 -8.92 10.61 0.47
CA LEU A 28 -8.70 11.46 1.64
C LEU A 28 -9.87 12.42 1.90
N GLU A 29 -10.44 13.02 0.85
CA GLU A 29 -11.65 13.86 0.97
C GLU A 29 -12.84 13.07 1.54
N ASN A 30 -13.10 11.87 1.01
CA ASN A 30 -14.16 10.99 1.50
C ASN A 30 -13.97 10.63 2.98
N LEU A 31 -12.73 10.31 3.38
CA LEU A 31 -12.38 9.95 4.76
C LEU A 31 -12.48 11.13 5.74
N ARG A 32 -12.38 12.38 5.26
CA ARG A 32 -12.57 13.58 6.09
C ARG A 32 -14.05 13.89 6.37
N ALA A 33 -14.94 13.44 5.48
CA ALA A 33 -16.37 13.72 5.61
C ALA A 33 -17.02 12.99 6.80
N GLU A 34 -16.50 11.82 7.20
CA GLU A 34 -17.04 11.03 8.30
C GLU A 34 -15.91 10.25 9.01
N TYR A 35 -15.88 10.32 10.35
CA TYR A 35 -14.97 9.49 11.15
C TYR A 35 -15.63 8.17 11.57
N LYS A 36 -14.94 7.05 11.33
CA LYS A 36 -15.22 5.76 11.98
C LYS A 36 -13.93 5.14 12.50
N LEU A 37 -14.04 4.37 13.58
CA LEU A 37 -12.90 3.64 14.12
C LEU A 37 -12.29 2.73 13.05
N GLY A 38 -10.98 2.84 12.83
CA GLY A 38 -10.24 2.12 11.80
C GLY A 38 -9.98 2.92 10.51
N TYR A 39 -10.71 4.01 10.24
CA TYR A 39 -10.51 4.83 9.03
C TYR A 39 -9.12 5.48 8.98
N HIS A 40 -8.52 5.77 10.13
CA HIS A 40 -7.17 6.35 10.23
C HIS A 40 -6.09 5.51 9.53
N LYS A 41 -6.25 4.19 9.45
CA LYS A 41 -5.33 3.31 8.71
C LYS A 41 -5.47 3.53 7.20
N ALA A 42 -6.71 3.61 6.72
CA ALA A 42 -7.00 3.88 5.30
C ALA A 42 -6.52 5.28 4.92
N ALA A 43 -6.76 6.28 5.77
CA ALA A 43 -6.30 7.66 5.55
C ALA A 43 -4.77 7.73 5.42
N LYS A 44 -4.05 7.02 6.30
CA LYS A 44 -2.58 7.03 6.23
C LYS A 44 -2.04 6.38 4.96
N MET A 45 -2.67 5.29 4.52
CA MET A 45 -2.29 4.64 3.26
C MET A 45 -2.63 5.50 2.03
N ALA A 46 -3.79 6.16 2.03
CA ALA A 46 -4.18 7.10 0.98
C ALA A 46 -3.23 8.30 0.93
N GLU A 47 -2.82 8.84 2.08
CA GLU A 47 -1.81 9.89 2.18
C GLU A 47 -0.48 9.45 1.55
N ILE A 48 0.02 8.25 1.85
CA ILE A 48 1.25 7.70 1.24
C ILE A 48 1.10 7.62 -0.29
N ALA A 49 -0.06 7.15 -0.77
CA ALA A 49 -0.32 7.01 -2.19
C ALA A 49 -0.35 8.36 -2.96
N THR A 50 -0.45 9.51 -2.27
CA THR A 50 -0.35 10.83 -2.93
C THR A 50 1.08 11.19 -3.36
N TRP A 51 2.11 10.60 -2.77
CA TRP A 51 3.51 10.96 -3.02
C TRP A 51 4.45 9.76 -3.26
N ALA A 52 3.97 8.53 -3.05
CA ALA A 52 4.73 7.32 -3.31
C ALA A 52 3.86 6.22 -3.94
N SER A 53 4.48 5.46 -4.84
CA SER A 53 3.88 4.24 -5.38
C SER A 53 3.92 3.13 -4.32
N VAL A 54 2.76 2.55 -4.00
CA VAL A 54 2.66 1.43 -3.05
C VAL A 54 2.51 0.13 -3.82
N TRP A 55 3.47 -0.77 -3.69
CA TRP A 55 3.47 -2.07 -4.37
C TRP A 55 3.36 -3.22 -3.38
N ALA A 56 2.78 -4.35 -3.79
CA ALA A 56 2.61 -5.52 -2.93
C ALA A 56 2.96 -6.83 -3.63
N VAL A 57 3.70 -7.69 -2.94
CA VAL A 57 3.88 -9.11 -3.26
C VAL A 57 3.13 -9.91 -2.21
N THR A 58 2.05 -10.59 -2.61
CA THR A 58 1.07 -11.22 -1.73
C THR A 58 0.23 -12.26 -2.48
N ASP A 59 -0.50 -13.11 -1.76
CA ASP A 59 -1.43 -14.09 -2.35
C ASP A 59 -2.86 -13.53 -2.49
N LEU A 60 -3.08 -12.24 -2.18
CA LEU A 60 -4.36 -11.58 -2.41
C LEU A 60 -4.66 -11.39 -3.90
N ASP A 61 -5.95 -11.29 -4.22
CA ASP A 61 -6.41 -10.97 -5.56
C ASP A 61 -5.79 -9.64 -6.06
N PRO A 62 -5.09 -9.64 -7.21
CA PRO A 62 -4.55 -8.44 -7.82
C PRO A 62 -5.58 -7.32 -8.06
N GLU A 63 -6.84 -7.67 -8.35
CA GLU A 63 -7.90 -6.69 -8.60
C GLU A 63 -8.27 -5.94 -7.31
N ILE A 64 -8.34 -6.66 -6.19
CA ILE A 64 -8.57 -6.07 -4.86
C ILE A 64 -7.50 -5.03 -4.53
N LEU A 65 -6.23 -5.35 -4.80
CA LEU A 65 -5.10 -4.45 -4.52
C LEU A 65 -5.12 -3.22 -5.42
N SER A 66 -5.37 -3.44 -6.72
CA SER A 66 -5.40 -2.37 -7.72
C SER A 66 -6.50 -1.35 -7.40
N ASN A 67 -7.67 -1.82 -6.99
CA ASN A 67 -8.77 -0.97 -6.52
C ASN A 67 -8.41 -0.18 -5.25
N ALA A 68 -7.40 -0.60 -4.48
CA ALA A 68 -6.94 0.08 -3.27
C ALA A 68 -5.70 0.96 -3.50
N ASN A 69 -5.40 1.32 -4.75
CA ASN A 69 -4.19 2.09 -5.13
C ASN A 69 -2.87 1.37 -4.79
N ILE A 70 -2.88 0.04 -4.78
CA ILE A 70 -1.70 -0.81 -4.53
C ILE A 70 -1.41 -1.62 -5.79
N ARG A 71 -0.20 -1.47 -6.35
CA ARG A 71 0.21 -2.25 -7.54
C ARG A 71 0.67 -3.66 -7.14
N PRO A 72 -0.02 -4.72 -7.57
CA PRO A 72 0.38 -6.09 -7.27
C PRO A 72 1.55 -6.55 -8.14
N PHE A 73 2.42 -7.38 -7.58
CA PHE A 73 3.46 -8.11 -8.30
C PHE A 73 3.50 -9.58 -7.85
N PRO A 74 3.76 -10.53 -8.77
CA PRO A 74 3.79 -11.95 -8.45
C PRO A 74 5.04 -12.38 -7.67
N SER A 75 6.13 -11.61 -7.75
CA SER A 75 7.35 -11.88 -7.00
C SER A 75 8.09 -10.60 -6.61
N VAL A 76 9.00 -10.72 -5.63
CA VAL A 76 9.91 -9.63 -5.24
C VAL A 76 10.85 -9.27 -6.38
N ALA A 77 11.29 -10.26 -7.18
CA ALA A 77 12.18 -10.03 -8.31
C ALA A 77 11.49 -9.17 -9.38
N ASP A 78 10.22 -9.45 -9.69
CA ASP A 78 9.45 -8.67 -10.67
C ASP A 78 9.21 -7.24 -10.19
N ALA A 79 8.87 -7.06 -8.90
CA ALA A 79 8.71 -5.74 -8.29
C ALA A 79 10.02 -4.93 -8.35
N VAL A 80 11.16 -5.52 -7.96
CA VAL A 80 12.45 -4.82 -7.98
C VAL A 80 12.90 -4.52 -9.41
N ALA A 81 12.71 -5.44 -10.35
CA ALA A 81 13.02 -5.22 -11.75
C ALA A 81 12.24 -4.03 -12.31
N GLU A 82 10.95 -3.91 -11.98
CA GLU A 82 10.14 -2.78 -12.41
C GLU A 82 10.59 -1.45 -11.76
N ALA A 83 10.91 -1.46 -10.46
CA ALA A 83 11.42 -0.26 -9.78
C ALA A 83 12.72 0.26 -10.41
N LEU A 84 13.62 -0.65 -10.79
CA LEU A 84 14.89 -0.31 -11.44
C LEU A 84 14.71 0.13 -12.90
N LYS A 85 13.64 -0.29 -13.58
CA LYS A 85 13.28 0.29 -14.88
C LYS A 85 12.80 1.73 -14.74
N GLU A 86 11.93 2.00 -13.75
CA GLU A 86 11.43 3.35 -13.48
C GLU A 86 12.56 4.30 -13.02
N ASN A 87 13.50 3.80 -12.23
CA ASN A 87 14.68 4.55 -11.80
C ASN A 87 15.94 3.66 -11.71
N PRO A 88 16.78 3.62 -12.77
CA PRO A 88 17.99 2.80 -12.79
C PRO A 88 19.05 3.17 -11.74
N LYS A 89 18.95 4.37 -11.14
CA LYS A 89 19.87 4.87 -10.10
C LYS A 89 19.23 4.85 -8.71
N ALA A 90 18.12 4.15 -8.54
CA ALA A 90 17.43 4.06 -7.26
C ALA A 90 18.37 3.49 -6.17
N ARG A 91 18.28 4.05 -4.96
CA ARG A 91 18.87 3.46 -3.76
C ARG A 91 17.81 2.62 -3.07
N VAL A 92 18.20 1.46 -2.56
CA VAL A 92 17.29 0.50 -1.94
C VAL A 92 17.58 0.41 -0.45
N ILE A 93 16.53 0.52 0.36
CA ILE A 93 16.56 0.19 1.79
C ILE A 93 15.69 -1.05 1.97
N VAL A 94 16.22 -2.05 2.67
CA VAL A 94 15.52 -3.28 2.99
C VAL A 94 15.18 -3.31 4.46
N LEU A 95 13.88 -3.35 4.77
CA LEU A 95 13.36 -3.54 6.12
C LEU A 95 12.83 -4.97 6.23
N MET A 96 13.69 -5.90 6.67
CA MET A 96 13.33 -7.33 6.77
C MET A 96 12.13 -7.55 7.69
N ASP A 97 12.12 -6.87 8.84
CA ASP A 97 11.06 -6.95 9.85
C ASP A 97 10.35 -5.60 10.02
N GLY A 98 9.70 -5.14 8.95
CA GLY A 98 9.12 -3.79 8.87
C GLY A 98 8.04 -3.46 9.92
N SER A 99 7.36 -4.46 10.50
CA SER A 99 6.33 -4.25 11.53
C SER A 99 6.89 -4.02 12.93
N VAL A 100 8.17 -4.34 13.17
CA VAL A 100 8.83 -4.23 14.49
C VAL A 100 10.08 -3.35 14.45
N THR A 101 10.31 -2.65 13.32
CA THR A 101 11.46 -1.77 13.13
C THR A 101 11.01 -0.30 13.14
N ILE A 102 11.74 0.54 13.87
CA ILE A 102 11.55 2.00 13.84
C ILE A 102 12.70 2.62 13.04
N PRO A 103 12.49 3.06 11.80
CA PRO A 103 13.54 3.71 11.03
C PRO A 103 13.85 5.09 11.63
N ARG A 104 15.13 5.37 11.87
CA ARG A 104 15.61 6.68 12.30
C ARG A 104 16.24 7.39 11.12
N VAL A 105 15.88 8.66 10.95
CA VAL A 105 16.52 9.56 10.00
C VAL A 105 17.52 10.39 10.81
N GLU A 106 18.79 10.30 10.46
CA GLU A 106 19.85 11.19 10.98
C GLU A 106 20.06 12.36 10.02
#